data_AF-A0A661ATT7-F1
#
_entry.id   AF-A0A661ATT7-F1
#
_cell.length_a   1.000
_cell.length_b   1.000
_cell.length_c   1.000
_cell.angle_alpha   90.00
_cell.angle_beta   90.00
_cell.angle_gamma   90.00
#
_symmetry.space_group_name_H-M   'P 1'
#
loop_
_entity.id
_entity.type
_entity.pdbx_description
1 polymer ?
#
loop_
_entity_poly.entity_id
_entity_poly.type
_entity_poly.pdbx_seq_one_letter_code
_entity_poly.pdbx_strand_id
1 'polypeptide(L)'
;MLALLGGLAGLWAIAASKLIDRGLSRVIGWALKRWTHLDVRDYAALLNLSGGYRVVELQVKPNDWLANRRLSELKLRDEGILVLGIHKADGTYIGAPRGHTEIHPGDLVVLYGRAGVLCELDARRRGVTGDKAHAAAVREQQKILREEAER
;
A
#
# COMPACT_ATOMS: atom_id res chain seq x y z
N MET A 1 -40.92 19.89 30.38
CA MET A 1 -41.02 20.13 28.91
C MET A 1 -39.96 21.10 28.39
N LEU A 2 -39.75 22.27 29.02
CA LEU A 2 -38.78 23.28 28.55
C LEU A 2 -37.31 22.80 28.51
N ALA A 3 -36.89 21.97 29.47
CA ALA A 3 -35.53 21.40 29.47
C ALA A 3 -35.27 20.44 28.29
N LEU A 4 -36.29 19.68 27.86
CA LEU A 4 -36.19 18.78 26.71
C LEU A 4 -36.15 19.57 25.39
N LEU A 5 -36.94 20.64 25.29
CA LEU A 5 -36.96 21.52 24.11
C LEU A 5 -35.65 22.30 23.97
N GLY A 6 -35.07 22.78 25.07
CA GLY A 6 -33.76 23.45 25.06
C GLY A 6 -32.63 22.50 24.67
N GLY A 7 -32.64 21.27 25.19
CA GLY A 7 -31.68 20.23 24.80
C GLY A 7 -31.78 19.88 23.32
N LEU A 8 -33.00 19.74 22.79
CA LEU A 8 -33.22 19.41 21.38
C LEU A 8 -32.83 20.57 20.44
N ALA A 9 -33.13 21.81 20.82
CA ALA A 9 -32.71 22.99 20.06
C ALA A 9 -31.19 23.16 20.05
N GLY A 10 -30.53 22.89 21.19
CA GLY A 10 -29.07 22.88 21.28
C GLY A 10 -28.45 21.80 20.40
N LEU A 11 -28.98 20.58 20.44
CA LEU A 11 -28.51 19.48 19.59
C LEU A 11 -28.68 19.79 18.10
N TRP A 12 -29.82 20.39 17.73
CA TRP A 12 -30.11 20.75 16.36
C TRP A 12 -29.23 21.90 15.86
N ALA A 13 -28.93 22.89 16.70
CA ALA A 13 -28.00 23.98 16.37
C ALA A 13 -26.56 23.48 16.18
N ILE A 14 -26.12 22.50 16.99
CA ILE A 14 -24.81 21.85 16.86
C ILE A 14 -24.76 21.00 15.59
N ALA A 15 -25.82 20.26 15.28
CA ALA A 15 -25.89 19.41 14.08
C ALA A 15 -26.06 20.20 12.77
N ALA A 16 -26.76 21.33 12.79
CA ALA A 16 -26.99 22.19 11.60
C ALA A 16 -25.81 23.13 11.29
N SER A 17 -24.77 23.14 12.13
CA SER A 17 -23.61 24.00 11.97
C SER A 17 -22.64 23.46 10.91
N LYS A 18 -22.67 24.07 9.72
CA LYS A 18 -21.69 23.85 8.62
C LYS A 18 -20.23 24.14 9.02
N LEU A 19 -20.00 24.77 10.18
CA LEU A 19 -18.68 25.03 10.74
C LEU A 19 -18.10 23.78 11.42
N ILE A 20 -18.92 23.01 12.12
CA ILE A 20 -18.50 21.75 12.76
C ILE A 20 -18.20 20.72 11.70
N ASP A 21 -19.02 20.61 10.66
CA ASP A 21 -18.82 19.65 9.57
C ASP A 21 -17.48 19.89 8.80
N ARG A 22 -17.13 21.17 8.57
CA ARG A 22 -15.82 21.54 7.97
C ARG A 22 -14.65 21.39 8.93
N GLY A 23 -14.84 21.69 10.21
CA GLY A 23 -13.81 21.50 11.24
C GLY A 23 -13.50 20.02 11.44
N LEU A 24 -14.53 19.19 11.53
CA LEU A 24 -14.46 17.75 11.70
C LEU A 24 -13.79 17.09 10.50
N SER A 25 -14.15 17.46 9.27
CA SER A 25 -13.47 16.96 8.06
C SER A 25 -11.97 17.27 8.06
N ARG A 26 -11.58 18.47 8.53
CA ARG A 26 -10.17 18.88 8.60
C ARG A 26 -9.43 18.18 9.73
N VAL A 27 -10.08 17.94 10.87
CA VAL A 27 -9.53 17.17 12.00
C VAL A 27 -9.44 15.68 11.68
N ILE A 28 -10.43 15.08 11.02
CA ILE A 28 -10.37 13.71 10.51
C ILE A 28 -9.24 13.60 9.49
N GLY A 29 -9.14 14.53 8.54
CA GLY A 29 -8.04 14.57 7.57
C GLY A 29 -6.67 14.72 8.24
N TRP A 30 -6.55 15.55 9.27
CA TRP A 30 -5.31 15.75 10.02
C TRP A 30 -4.99 14.57 10.96
N ALA A 31 -5.99 13.98 11.61
CA ALA A 31 -5.86 12.81 12.49
C ALA A 31 -5.49 11.57 11.69
N LEU A 32 -6.14 11.32 10.54
CA LEU A 32 -5.71 10.27 9.60
C LEU A 32 -4.26 10.51 9.18
N LYS A 33 -3.89 11.74 8.80
CA LYS A 33 -2.51 12.05 8.37
C LYS A 33 -1.46 11.92 9.47
N ARG A 34 -1.86 12.09 10.75
CA ARG A 34 -0.98 11.99 11.93
C ARG A 34 -0.87 10.55 12.47
N TRP A 35 -1.87 9.70 12.22
CA TRP A 35 -1.93 8.30 12.68
C TRP A 35 -1.72 7.26 11.58
N THR A 36 -1.61 7.67 10.32
CA THR A 36 -1.17 6.75 9.27
C THR A 36 0.34 6.59 9.34
N HIS A 37 0.80 5.88 10.38
CA HIS A 37 1.79 4.85 10.12
C HIS A 37 1.09 3.92 9.13
N LEU A 38 1.55 3.95 7.88
CA LEU A 38 1.02 3.15 6.78
C LEU A 38 1.41 1.69 7.04
N ASP A 39 0.86 1.14 8.11
CA ASP A 39 1.06 -0.22 8.54
C ASP A 39 -0.05 -1.02 7.86
N VAL A 40 0.35 -1.66 6.75
CA VAL A 40 -0.19 -2.93 6.25
C VAL A 40 -1.68 -3.08 6.53
N ARG A 41 -2.53 -2.45 5.71
CA ARG A 41 -3.89 -2.99 5.53
C ARG A 41 -3.74 -4.32 4.80
N ASP A 42 -3.59 -5.38 5.59
CA ASP A 42 -3.81 -6.75 5.19
C ASP A 42 -5.27 -6.85 4.70
N TYR A 43 -5.51 -6.57 3.41
CA TYR A 43 -6.73 -7.01 2.73
C TYR A 43 -6.65 -8.52 2.44
N ALA A 44 -6.14 -9.29 3.40
CA ALA A 44 -5.88 -10.71 3.31
C ALA A 44 -6.99 -11.49 4.02
N ALA A 45 -8.14 -11.59 3.36
CA ALA A 45 -9.13 -12.61 3.71
C ALA A 45 -9.82 -13.26 2.48
N LEU A 46 -9.42 -12.92 1.24
CA LEU A 46 -10.17 -13.38 0.06
C LEU A 46 -9.40 -14.27 -0.93
N LEU A 47 -8.12 -14.56 -0.75
CA LEU A 47 -7.44 -15.58 -1.56
C LEU A 47 -6.51 -16.44 -0.69
N ASN A 48 -6.97 -17.67 -0.47
CA ASN A 48 -6.27 -18.87 0.01
C ASN A 48 -5.03 -18.64 0.89
N LEU A 49 -5.20 -18.81 2.21
CA LEU A 49 -4.17 -18.80 3.25
C LEU A 49 -3.10 -19.91 3.14
N SER A 50 -3.19 -20.77 2.14
CA SER A 50 -2.19 -21.80 1.85
C SER A 50 -1.01 -21.20 1.08
N GLY A 51 0.11 -20.95 1.78
CA GLY A 51 1.40 -20.57 1.17
C GLY A 51 2.02 -19.25 1.64
N GLY A 52 1.39 -18.52 2.57
CA GLY A 52 1.96 -17.28 3.14
C GLY A 52 2.00 -16.09 2.18
N TYR A 53 1.20 -16.12 1.11
CA TYR A 53 0.99 -15.00 0.19
C TYR A 53 -0.03 -14.01 0.75
N ARG A 54 0.23 -12.72 0.59
CA ARG A 54 -0.63 -11.63 1.06
C ARG A 54 -0.67 -10.49 0.05
N VAL A 55 -1.71 -9.68 0.15
CA VAL A 55 -1.81 -8.40 -0.56
C VAL A 55 -1.41 -7.30 0.41
N VAL A 56 -0.47 -6.44 0.01
CA VAL A 56 -0.02 -5.29 0.80
C VAL A 56 0.00 -4.03 -0.06
N GLU A 57 -0.14 -2.87 0.59
CA GLU A 57 0.02 -1.56 -0.04
C GLU A 57 1.35 -0.96 0.43
N LEU A 58 2.22 -0.59 -0.52
CA LEU A 58 3.56 -0.04 -0.25
C LEU A 58 3.60 1.42 -0.70
N GLN A 59 3.81 2.35 0.23
CA GLN A 59 4.00 3.76 -0.10
C GLN A 59 5.45 4.03 -0.49
N VAL A 60 5.64 4.48 -1.73
CA VAL A 60 6.96 4.66 -2.32
C VAL A 60 7.65 5.90 -1.77
N LYS A 61 8.81 5.73 -1.15
CA LYS A 61 9.66 6.83 -0.67
C LYS A 61 10.77 7.12 -1.68
N PRO A 62 11.34 8.35 -1.68
CA PRO A 62 12.38 8.75 -2.64
C PRO A 62 13.63 7.86 -2.70
N ASN A 63 13.97 7.20 -1.58
CA ASN A 63 15.16 6.37 -1.46
C ASN A 63 14.88 4.86 -1.61
N ASP A 64 13.65 4.50 -1.89
CA ASP A 64 13.26 3.10 -2.06
C ASP A 64 13.77 2.58 -3.41
N TRP A 65 14.08 1.29 -3.44
CA TRP A 65 14.70 0.68 -4.62
C TRP A 65 13.82 0.76 -5.87
N LEU A 66 12.50 0.71 -5.68
CA LEU A 66 11.47 0.79 -6.72
C LEU A 66 11.16 2.21 -7.23
N ALA A 67 11.66 3.25 -6.57
CA ALA A 67 11.35 4.63 -6.93
C ALA A 67 12.02 5.06 -8.25
N ASN A 68 11.27 5.79 -9.09
CA ASN A 68 11.69 6.32 -10.38
C ASN A 68 12.19 5.25 -11.36
N ARG A 69 11.55 4.08 -11.34
CA ARG A 69 11.85 2.95 -12.24
C ARG A 69 10.58 2.45 -12.91
N ARG A 70 10.73 1.86 -14.08
CA ARG A 70 9.63 1.17 -14.78
C ARG A 70 9.42 -0.23 -14.20
N LEU A 71 8.18 -0.70 -14.19
CA LEU A 71 7.88 -2.08 -13.76
C LEU A 71 8.67 -3.15 -14.53
N SER A 72 8.94 -2.92 -15.82
CA SER A 72 9.75 -3.83 -16.64
C SER A 72 11.21 -3.93 -16.18
N GLU A 73 11.75 -2.89 -15.56
CA GLU A 73 13.13 -2.85 -15.07
C GLU A 73 13.26 -3.54 -13.71
N LEU A 74 12.21 -3.45 -12.88
CA LEU A 74 12.20 -4.00 -11.54
C LEU A 74 12.07 -5.52 -11.50
N LYS A 75 11.47 -6.12 -12.53
CA LYS A 75 11.28 -7.58 -12.67
C LYS A 75 10.71 -8.24 -11.41
N LEU A 76 9.77 -7.57 -10.74
CA LEU A 76 9.16 -8.03 -9.48
C LEU A 76 8.53 -9.43 -9.59
N ARG A 77 8.06 -9.80 -10.78
CA ARG A 77 7.51 -11.15 -11.05
C ARG A 77 8.56 -12.25 -10.87
N ASP A 78 9.82 -11.97 -11.18
CA ASP A 78 10.92 -12.92 -11.04
C ASP A 78 11.24 -13.17 -9.55
N GLU A 79 10.81 -12.27 -8.66
CA GLU A 79 10.86 -12.41 -7.19
C GLU A 79 9.58 -13.02 -6.61
N GLY A 80 8.59 -13.40 -7.44
CA GLY A 80 7.31 -13.91 -6.97
C GLY A 80 6.33 -12.83 -6.50
N ILE A 81 6.53 -11.58 -6.93
CA ILE A 81 5.69 -10.44 -6.59
C ILE A 81 4.88 -9.99 -7.82
N LEU A 82 3.57 -9.88 -7.64
CA LEU A 82 2.64 -9.36 -8.63
C LEU A 82 2.15 -7.96 -8.24
N VAL A 83 2.29 -7.01 -9.15
CA VAL A 83 1.70 -5.68 -8.97
C VAL A 83 0.25 -5.71 -9.43
N LEU A 84 -0.67 -5.45 -8.51
CA LEU A 84 -2.11 -5.46 -8.77
C LEU A 84 -2.61 -4.08 -9.25
N GLY A 85 -2.05 -3.02 -8.69
CA GLY A 85 -2.44 -1.65 -9.00
C GLY A 85 -1.50 -0.61 -8.42
N ILE A 86 -1.63 0.63 -8.89
CA ILE A 86 -0.87 1.78 -8.40
C ILE A 86 -1.83 2.95 -8.24
N HIS A 87 -1.89 3.51 -7.03
CA HIS A 87 -2.47 4.84 -6.82
C HIS A 87 -1.34 5.86 -7.01
N LYS A 88 -1.50 6.75 -7.98
CA LYS A 88 -0.56 7.83 -8.25
C LYS A 88 -0.76 8.95 -7.24
N ALA A 89 0.30 9.72 -6.99
CA ALA A 89 0.25 10.87 -6.07
C ALA A 89 -0.78 11.94 -6.48
N ASP A 90 -1.16 12.02 -7.75
CA ASP A 90 -2.19 12.92 -8.29
C ASP A 90 -3.63 12.44 -8.03
N GLY A 91 -3.81 11.26 -7.43
CA GLY A 91 -5.10 10.64 -7.15
C GLY A 91 -5.57 9.67 -8.24
N THR A 92 -4.85 9.53 -9.34
CA THR A 92 -5.18 8.58 -10.42
C THR A 92 -4.95 7.14 -9.96
N TYR A 93 -5.85 6.23 -10.31
CA TYR A 93 -5.66 4.80 -10.09
C TYR A 93 -5.35 4.08 -11.41
N ILE A 94 -4.25 3.31 -11.41
CA ILE A 94 -3.84 2.44 -12.51
C ILE A 94 -4.07 0.99 -12.07
N GLY A 95 -5.13 0.37 -12.58
CA GLY A 95 -5.39 -1.06 -12.42
C GLY A 95 -4.57 -1.90 -13.41
N ALA A 96 -4.05 -3.04 -12.96
CA ALA A 96 -3.24 -3.96 -13.78
C ALA A 96 -2.14 -3.26 -14.60
N PRO A 97 -1.19 -2.57 -13.94
CA PRO A 97 -0.18 -1.77 -14.60
C PRO A 97 0.72 -2.63 -15.51
N ARG A 98 1.21 -2.02 -16.59
CA ARG A 98 2.02 -2.68 -17.62
C ARG A 98 3.50 -2.41 -17.37
N GLY A 99 4.38 -3.12 -18.07
CA GLY A 99 5.84 -2.97 -17.90
C GLY A 99 6.35 -1.52 -18.10
N HIS A 100 5.70 -0.74 -18.96
CA HIS A 100 6.07 0.66 -19.20
C HIS A 100 5.62 1.62 -18.09
N THR A 101 4.77 1.20 -17.15
CA THR A 101 4.31 2.04 -16.05
C THR A 101 5.46 2.37 -15.11
N GLU A 102 5.67 3.67 -14.89
CA GLU A 102 6.67 4.20 -13.97
C GLU A 102 6.10 4.37 -12.57
N ILE A 103 6.92 4.03 -11.57
CA ILE A 103 6.62 4.26 -10.16
C ILE A 103 7.36 5.50 -9.70
N HIS A 104 6.65 6.44 -9.07
CA HIS A 104 7.23 7.66 -8.53
C HIS A 104 7.11 7.70 -7.00
N PRO A 105 8.00 8.46 -6.32
CA PRO A 105 7.83 8.75 -4.90
C PRO A 105 6.46 9.36 -4.62
N GLY A 106 5.80 8.89 -3.56
CA GLY A 106 4.44 9.29 -3.18
C GLY A 106 3.33 8.40 -3.77
N ASP A 107 3.64 7.56 -4.76
CA ASP A 107 2.71 6.54 -5.24
C ASP A 107 2.45 5.49 -4.13
N LEU A 108 1.28 4.85 -4.17
CA LEU A 108 0.93 3.71 -3.35
C LEU A 108 0.77 2.48 -4.27
N VAL A 109 1.65 1.50 -4.12
CA VAL A 109 1.70 0.32 -4.98
C VAL A 109 1.04 -0.85 -4.27
N VAL A 110 0.02 -1.44 -4.90
CA VAL A 110 -0.67 -2.63 -4.39
C VAL A 110 0.03 -3.87 -4.92
N LEU A 111 0.57 -4.68 -4.02
CA LEU A 111 1.42 -5.83 -4.32
C LEU A 111 0.80 -7.11 -3.75
N TYR A 112 0.94 -8.20 -4.48
CA TYR A 112 0.64 -9.55 -4.03
C TYR A 112 1.91 -10.41 -4.09
N GLY A 113 2.21 -11.12 -3.01
CA GLY A 113 3.43 -11.91 -2.93
C GLY A 113 3.60 -12.56 -1.56
N ARG A 114 4.68 -13.31 -1.36
CA ARG A 114 5.00 -13.88 -0.05
C ARG A 114 5.33 -12.80 0.96
N ALA A 115 4.82 -12.93 2.18
CA ALA A 115 4.99 -11.97 3.27
C ALA A 115 6.46 -11.53 3.48
N GLY A 116 7.41 -12.48 3.47
CA GLY A 116 8.83 -12.20 3.68
C GLY A 116 9.46 -11.36 2.57
N VAL A 117 9.12 -11.66 1.31
CA VAL A 117 9.64 -10.93 0.14
C VAL A 117 9.07 -9.51 0.09
N LEU A 118 7.77 -9.36 0.38
CA LEU A 118 7.12 -8.06 0.45
C LEU A 118 7.72 -7.16 1.55
N CYS A 119 8.01 -7.73 2.73
CA CYS A 119 8.66 -7.02 3.83
C CYS A 119 10.08 -6.57 3.46
N GLU A 120 10.87 -7.44 2.81
CA GLU A 120 12.20 -7.08 2.36
C GLU A 120 12.16 -6.00 1.26
N LEU A 121 11.21 -6.08 0.32
CA LEU A 121 11.05 -5.05 -0.71
C LEU A 121 10.72 -3.67 -0.13
N ASP A 122 9.91 -3.57 0.92
CA ASP A 122 9.60 -2.30 1.62
C ASP A 122 10.83 -1.71 2.32
N ALA A 123 11.70 -2.56 2.88
CA ALA A 123 12.95 -2.13 3.48
C ALA A 123 14.05 -1.82 2.44
N ARG A 124 13.87 -2.27 1.19
CA ARG A 124 14.92 -2.26 0.16
C ARG A 124 15.24 -0.84 -0.30
N ARG A 125 16.51 -0.46 -0.12
CA ARG A 125 17.03 0.84 -0.56
C ARG A 125 17.65 0.78 -1.95
N ARG A 126 17.60 1.90 -2.65
CA ARG A 126 18.29 2.07 -3.93
C ARG A 126 19.81 1.88 -3.78
N GLY A 127 20.44 1.30 -4.80
CA GLY A 127 21.89 1.13 -4.91
C GLY A 127 22.30 -0.34 -4.95
N VAL A 128 23.61 -0.59 -4.95
CA VAL A 128 24.21 -1.92 -5.13
C VAL A 128 23.68 -2.95 -4.13
N THR A 129 23.43 -2.54 -2.89
CA THR A 129 22.86 -3.42 -1.86
C THR A 129 21.46 -3.89 -2.23
N GLY A 130 20.61 -2.99 -2.74
CA GLY A 130 19.26 -3.34 -3.20
C GLY A 130 19.28 -4.21 -4.46
N ASP A 131 20.20 -3.95 -5.39
CA ASP A 131 20.35 -4.78 -6.60
C ASP A 131 20.83 -6.21 -6.25
N LYS A 132 21.71 -6.34 -5.24
CA LYS A 132 22.11 -7.65 -4.69
C LYS A 132 20.95 -8.36 -3.99
N ALA A 133 20.13 -7.61 -3.24
CA ALA A 133 18.95 -8.16 -2.57
C ALA A 133 17.92 -8.66 -3.59
N HIS A 134 17.66 -7.89 -4.65
CA HIS A 134 16.85 -8.32 -5.79
C HIS A 134 17.36 -9.63 -6.38
N ALA A 135 18.66 -9.71 -6.72
CA ALA A 135 19.23 -10.93 -7.27
C ALA A 135 19.14 -12.14 -6.32
N ALA A 136 19.20 -11.92 -5.00
CA ALA A 136 19.00 -12.96 -4.00
C ALA A 136 17.55 -13.43 -3.94
N ALA A 137 16.59 -12.49 -3.94
CA ALA A 137 15.16 -12.78 -3.96
C ALA A 137 14.76 -13.59 -5.20
N VAL A 138 15.28 -13.23 -6.38
CA VAL A 138 15.04 -13.99 -7.63
C VAL A 138 15.56 -15.44 -7.51
N ARG A 139 16.76 -15.64 -6.96
CA ARG A 139 17.32 -17.00 -6.79
C ARG A 139 16.49 -17.83 -5.82
N GLU A 140 16.03 -17.23 -4.73
CA GLU A 140 15.18 -17.91 -3.76
C GLU A 140 13.85 -18.31 -4.40
N GLN A 141 13.21 -17.40 -5.14
CA GLN A 141 11.97 -17.71 -5.85
C GLN A 141 12.14 -18.85 -6.86
N GLN A 142 13.25 -18.88 -7.60
CA GLN A 142 13.54 -19.99 -8.52
C GLN A 142 13.68 -21.32 -7.80
N LYS A 143 14.28 -21.35 -6.59
CA LYS A 143 14.39 -22.56 -5.78
C LYS A 143 13.02 -23.06 -5.34
N ILE A 144 12.16 -22.16 -4.86
CA ILE A 144 10.78 -22.48 -4.46
C ILE A 144 10.00 -23.08 -5.62
N LEU A 145 10.06 -22.46 -6.81
CA LEU A 145 9.36 -22.95 -8.00
C LEU A 145 9.87 -24.34 -8.46
N ARG A 146 11.15 -24.65 -8.25
CA ARG A 146 11.70 -25.99 -8.54
C ARG A 146 11.18 -27.03 -7.55
N GLU A 147 11.21 -26.71 -6.26
CA GLU A 147 10.68 -27.59 -5.20
C GLU A 147 9.18 -27.86 -5.38
N GLU A 148 8.41 -26.87 -5.83
CA GLU A 148 6.98 -27.02 -6.15
C GLU A 148 6.75 -27.89 -7.40
N ALA A 149 7.63 -27.84 -8.39
CA ALA A 149 7.52 -28.65 -9.62
C ALA A 149 7.93 -30.12 -9.40
N GLU A 150 8.71 -30.41 -8.36
CA GLU A 150 9.15 -31.75 -7.98
C GLU A 150 8.15 -32.48 -7.06
N ARG A 151 7.12 -31.79 -6.56
CA ARG A 151 6.02 -32.34 -5.75
C ARG A 151 4.87 -32.86 -6.61
#